data_AF-X1FDS7-F1
#
_entry.id   AF-X1FDS7-F1
#
_cell.length_a   1.000
_cell.length_b   1.000
_cell.length_c   1.000
_cell.angle_alpha   90.00
_cell.angle_beta   90.00
_cell.angle_gamma   90.00
#
_symmetry.space_group_name_H-M   'P 1'
#
loop_
_entity.id
_entity.type
_entity.pdbx_description
1 polymer ?
#
loop_
_entity_poly.entity_id
_entity_poly.type
_entity_poly.pdbx_seq_one_letter_code
_entity_poly.pdbx_strand_id
1 'polypeptide(L)' 'MENKAIQDKWPEIGTYCWGCGRNNEQGLQIKSYWEGDEC' A
#
# COMPACT_ATOMS: atom_id res chain seq x y z
N MET A 1 2.73 -16.58 4.29
CA MET A 1 2.67 -15.26 4.96
C MET A 1 1.85 -14.37 4.05
N GLU A 2 0.90 -13.61 4.56
CA GLU A 2 0.16 -12.65 3.71
C GLU A 2 1.16 -11.72 3.03
N ASN A 3 1.19 -11.73 1.70
CA ASN A 3 1.95 -10.76 0.92
C ASN A 3 1.25 -9.41 1.08
N LYS A 4 1.51 -8.74 2.22
CA LYS A 4 1.00 -7.38 2.47
C LYS A 4 1.59 -6.45 1.42
N ALA A 5 0.74 -5.60 0.85
CA ALA A 5 1.20 -4.61 -0.11
C ALA A 5 2.16 -3.64 0.59
N ILE A 6 3.07 -3.04 -0.15
CA ILE A 6 4.02 -2.06 0.37
C ILE A 6 3.26 -0.90 1.05
N GLN A 7 2.14 -0.49 0.47
CA GLN A 7 1.23 0.55 0.95
C GLN A 7 0.60 0.20 2.31
N ASP A 8 0.42 -1.09 2.63
CA ASP A 8 -0.14 -1.51 3.91
C ASP A 8 0.85 -1.28 5.06
N LYS A 9 2.14 -1.12 4.74
CA LYS A 9 3.23 -0.84 5.70
C LYS A 9 3.51 0.65 5.87
N TRP A 10 2.83 1.53 5.13
CA TRP A 10 3.07 2.97 5.21
C TRP A 10 2.62 3.55 6.56
N PRO A 11 3.31 4.60 7.05
CA PRO A 11 2.81 5.41 8.16
C PRO A 11 1.46 6.03 7.81
N GLU A 12 0.62 6.28 8.82
CA GLU A 12 -0.75 6.80 8.65
C GLU A 12 -0.83 8.05 7.76
N ILE A 13 0.16 8.94 7.82
CA ILE A 13 0.21 10.14 6.97
C ILE A 13 0.23 9.84 5.46
N GLY A 14 0.77 8.68 5.04
CA GLY A 14 0.80 8.26 3.63
C GLY A 14 -0.50 7.59 3.16
N THR A 15 -1.45 7.35 4.06
CA THR A 15 -2.62 6.51 3.79
C THR A 15 -3.81 7.26 3.21
N TYR A 16 -3.74 8.59 3.07
CA TYR A 16 -4.82 9.41 2.52
C TYR A 16 -4.67 9.74 1.03
N CYS A 17 -3.60 9.25 0.39
CA CYS A 17 -3.37 9.45 -1.03
C CYS A 17 -4.51 8.87 -1.88
N TRP A 18 -5.06 9.68 -2.80
CA TRP A 18 -6.12 9.25 -3.74
C TRP A 18 -5.70 8.12 -4.67
N GLY A 19 -4.40 7.89 -4.87
CA GLY A 19 -3.91 6.77 -5.68
C GLY A 19 -3.73 5.48 -4.88
N CYS A 20 -2.91 5.54 -3.83
CA CYS A 20 -2.32 4.37 -3.16
C CYS A 20 -2.58 4.31 -1.65
N GLY A 21 -3.33 5.28 -1.11
CA GLY A 21 -3.55 5.40 0.32
C GLY A 21 -4.60 4.41 0.82
N ARG A 22 -4.21 3.51 1.72
CA ARG A 22 -5.11 2.49 2.30
C ARG A 22 -6.30 3.05 3.10
N ASN A 23 -6.22 4.28 3.60
CA ASN A 23 -7.27 4.92 4.42
C ASN A 23 -8.20 5.82 3.58
N ASN A 24 -8.01 5.92 2.26
CA ASN A 24 -8.91 6.64 1.38
C ASN A 24 -9.77 5.68 0.56
N GLU A 25 -10.90 5.23 1.11
CA GLU A 25 -11.83 4.28 0.47
C GLU A 25 -12.34 4.72 -0.90
N GLN A 26 -12.32 6.03 -1.19
CA GLN A 26 -12.74 6.59 -2.48
C GLN A 26 -11.59 6.70 -3.51
N GLY A 27 -10.36 6.41 -3.09
CA GLY A 27 -9.18 6.38 -3.94
C GLY A 27 -9.04 5.11 -4.78
N LEU A 28 -8.04 5.09 -5.64
CA LEU A 28 -7.76 3.97 -6.56
C LEU A 28 -7.23 2.71 -5.85
N GLN A 29 -6.79 2.82 -4.60
CA GLN A 29 -6.28 1.70 -3.80
C GLN A 29 -5.18 0.87 -4.49
N ILE A 30 -4.25 1.55 -5.16
CA ILE A 30 -3.14 0.89 -5.87
C ILE A 30 -2.27 0.12 -4.88
N LYS A 31 -2.09 -1.18 -5.14
CA LYS A 31 -1.27 -2.09 -4.35
C LYS A 31 -0.06 -2.55 -5.14
N SER A 32 1.12 -2.41 -4.53
CA SER A 32 2.39 -2.83 -5.09
C SER A 32 3.00 -3.89 -4.19
N TYR A 33 3.62 -4.88 -4.82
CA TYR A 33 4.30 -5.98 -4.15
C TYR A 33 5.72 -6.04 -4.70
N TRP A 34 6.67 -6.41 -3.85
CA TRP A 34 8.02 -6.72 -4.31
C TRP A 34 7.97 -8.02 -5.12
N GLU A 35 8.58 -8.00 -6.30
CA GLU A 35 8.75 -9.20 -7.13
C GLU A 35 10.13 -9.79 -6.82
N GLY A 36 10.17 -10.94 -6.14
CA GLY A 36 11.40 -11.64 -5.76
C GLY A 36 11.78 -11.54 -4.28
N ASP A 37 12.86 -12.25 -3.91
CA ASP A 37 13.40 -12.39 -2.54
C ASP A 37 14.40 -11.26 -2.15
N GLU A 38 14.34 -10.09 -2.77
CA GLU A 38 15.26 -9.00 -2.43
C GLU A 38 14.79 -8.28 -1.15
N CYS A 39 15.26 -8.82 -0.02
CA CYS A 39 15.22 -8.23 1.32
C CYS A 39 16.42 -7.29 1.56
#